data_AF-A0A1P8UHX9-F1
#
_entry.id   AF-A0A1P8UHX9-F1
#
_cell.length_a   1.000
_cell.length_b   1.000
_cell.length_c   1.000
_cell.angle_alpha   90.00
_cell.angle_beta   90.00
_cell.angle_gamma   90.00
#
_symmetry.space_group_name_H-M   'P 1'
#
loop_
_entity.id
_entity.type
_entity.pdbx_description
1 polymer ?
#
loop_
_entity_poly.entity_id
_entity_poly.type
_entity_poly.pdbx_seq_one_letter_code
_entity_poly.pdbx_strand_id
1 'polypeptide(L)' 'MAFLSEAQLETALLEQFAALGYACASDEVIGPDGRQPELEAYDEVVLKTRLTEAVTRLNPMTNCA' A
#
# COMPACT_ATOMS: atom_id res chain seq x y z
N MET A 1 -21.60 4.05 -28.09
CA MET A 1 -21.25 3.50 -26.77
C MET A 1 -19.90 4.08 -26.40
N ALA A 2 -19.79 4.77 -25.27
CA ALA A 2 -18.48 5.25 -24.82
C ALA A 2 -17.66 4.05 -24.34
N PHE A 3 -16.51 3.83 -24.98
CA PHE A 3 -15.56 2.82 -24.54
C PHE A 3 -14.67 3.44 -23.47
N LEU A 4 -14.54 2.76 -22.33
CA LEU A 4 -13.63 3.13 -21.27
C LEU A 4 -12.46 2.17 -21.33
N SER A 5 -11.25 2.69 -21.53
CA SER A 5 -10.05 1.85 -21.54
C SER A 5 -9.70 1.40 -20.12
N GLU A 6 -8.95 0.30 -20.02
CA GLU A 6 -8.41 -0.19 -18.75
C GLU A 6 -7.59 0.90 -18.03
N ALA A 7 -6.75 1.63 -18.78
CA ALA A 7 -5.97 2.74 -18.23
C ALA A 7 -6.83 3.90 -17.69
N GLN A 8 -7.95 4.20 -18.35
CA GLN A 8 -8.89 5.23 -17.88
C GLN A 8 -9.59 4.76 -16.59
N LEU A 9 -9.95 3.48 -16.51
CA LEU A 9 -10.58 2.90 -15.32
C LEU A 9 -9.60 2.87 -14.14
N GLU A 10 -8.36 2.42 -14.38
CA GLU A 10 -7.29 2.38 -13.39
C GLU A 10 -7.03 3.78 -12.82
N THR A 11 -6.85 4.78 -13.69
CA THR A 11 -6.61 6.17 -13.26
C THR A 11 -7.76 6.69 -12.39
N ALA A 12 -9.00 6.51 -12.82
CA ALA A 12 -10.17 6.95 -12.08
C ALA A 12 -10.33 6.25 -10.71
N LEU A 13 -9.88 4.99 -10.59
CA LEU A 13 -9.90 4.24 -9.35
C LEU A 13 -8.79 4.72 -8.40
N LEU A 14 -7.58 4.94 -8.90
CA LEU A 14 -6.46 5.46 -8.11
C LEU A 14 -6.75 6.86 -7.57
N GLU A 15 -7.40 7.72 -8.37
CA GLU A 15 -7.86 9.05 -7.93
C GLU A 15 -8.86 8.95 -6.75
N GLN A 16 -9.78 7.98 -6.79
CA GLN A 16 -10.72 7.76 -5.68
C GLN A 16 -10.00 7.28 -4.41
N PHE A 17 -9.03 6.37 -4.53
CA PHE A 17 -8.23 5.94 -3.39
C PHE A 17 -7.37 7.07 -2.81
N ALA A 18 -6.81 7.92 -3.66
CA ALA A 18 -6.08 9.10 -3.21
C ALA A 18 -6.98 10.06 -2.40
N ALA A 19 -8.23 10.26 -2.84
CA ALA A 19 -9.22 11.07 -2.11
C ALA A 19 -9.58 10.48 -0.73
N LEU A 20 -9.47 9.15 -0.57
CA LEU A 20 -9.63 8.46 0.71
C LEU A 20 -8.35 8.48 1.58
N GLY A 21 -7.27 9.07 1.09
CA GLY A 21 -5.98 9.19 1.79
C GLY A 21 -5.04 8.00 1.60
N TYR A 22 -5.32 7.10 0.64
CA TYR A 22 -4.37 6.05 0.26
C TYR A 22 -3.26 6.62 -0.62
N ALA A 23 -2.06 6.05 -0.48
CA ALA A 23 -0.91 6.36 -1.31
C ALA A 23 -0.57 5.18 -2.22
N CYS A 24 -0.13 5.47 -3.44
CA CYS A 24 0.42 4.47 -4.34
C CYS A 24 1.92 4.29 -4.05
N ALA A 25 2.38 3.05 -4.05
CA ALA A 25 3.80 2.71 -3.98
C ALA A 25 4.13 1.74 -5.12
N SER A 26 5.23 1.97 -5.81
CA SER A 26 5.69 1.11 -6.91
C SER A 26 6.60 0.01 -6.38
N ASP A 27 6.63 -1.10 -7.10
CA ASP A 27 7.49 -2.25 -6.79
C ASP A 27 8.99 -1.87 -6.78
N GLU A 28 9.42 -0.93 -7.64
CA GLU A 28 10.78 -0.36 -7.62
C GLU A 28 11.15 0.30 -6.28
N VAL A 29 10.15 0.70 -5.49
CA VAL A 29 10.35 1.29 -4.17
C VAL A 29 10.20 0.21 -3.11
N ILE A 30 9.07 -0.50 -3.06
CA ILE A 30 8.68 -1.35 -1.93
C ILE A 30 8.94 -2.86 -2.12
N GLY A 31 9.26 -3.28 -3.34
CA GLY A 31 9.59 -4.67 -3.65
C GLY A 31 10.85 -5.13 -2.90
N PRO A 32 11.13 -6.44 -2.86
CA PRO A 32 12.27 -7.00 -2.13
C PRO A 32 13.62 -6.47 -2.63
N ASP A 33 13.72 -6.15 -3.92
CA ASP A 33 14.89 -5.51 -4.54
C ASP A 33 14.75 -3.98 -4.71
N GLY A 34 13.71 -3.41 -4.09
CA GLY A 34 13.36 -2.00 -4.20
C GLY A 34 14.27 -1.06 -3.42
N ARG A 35 14.11 0.25 -3.63
CA ARG A 35 14.92 1.28 -2.94
C ARG A 35 14.65 1.35 -1.43
N GLN A 36 13.44 1.01 -1.01
CA GLN A 36 13.00 0.95 0.39
C GLN A 36 12.18 -0.34 0.54
N PRO A 37 12.85 -1.51 0.59
CA PRO A 37 12.18 -2.79 0.56
C PRO A 37 11.28 -2.93 1.79
N GLU A 38 9.99 -3.11 1.55
CA GLU A 38 8.99 -3.36 2.59
C GLU A 38 8.44 -4.79 2.52
N LEU A 39 8.54 -5.41 1.35
CA LEU A 39 8.34 -6.85 1.14
C LEU A 39 9.67 -7.58 1.34
N GLU A 40 9.68 -8.66 2.12
CA GLU A 40 10.87 -9.49 2.28
C GLU A 40 11.06 -10.45 1.10
N ALA A 41 9.97 -10.79 0.41
CA ALA A 41 9.96 -11.65 -0.78
C ALA A 41 8.76 -11.35 -1.70
N TYR A 42 8.85 -11.74 -2.97
CA TYR A 42 7.79 -11.53 -3.96
C TYR A 42 6.51 -12.35 -3.70
N ASP A 43 6.57 -13.40 -2.88
CA ASP A 43 5.42 -14.21 -2.46
C ASP A 43 4.73 -13.64 -1.21
N GLU A 44 5.29 -12.61 -0.59
CA GLU A 44 4.65 -11.91 0.51
C GLU A 44 3.53 -11.00 0.01
N VAL A 45 2.36 -11.14 0.64
CA VAL A 45 1.17 -10.31 0.35
C VAL A 45 0.88 -9.29 1.44
N VAL A 46 1.65 -9.30 2.53
CA VAL A 46 1.45 -8.43 3.70
C VAL A 46 2.73 -7.66 3.99
N LEU A 47 2.61 -6.33 4.05
CA LEU A 47 3.67 -5.43 4.50
C LEU A 47 3.74 -5.46 6.05
N LYS A 48 4.56 -6.36 6.61
CA LYS A 48 4.62 -6.62 8.06
C LYS A 48 4.92 -5.36 8.89
N THR A 49 5.85 -4.53 8.43
CA THR A 49 6.25 -3.30 9.12
C THR A 49 5.08 -2.31 9.18
N ARG A 50 4.45 -1.99 8.04
CA ARG A 50 3.28 -1.10 8.00
C ARG A 50 2.12 -1.62 8.83
N LEU A 51 1.89 -2.93 8.81
CA LEU A 51 0.85 -3.56 9.62
C LEU A 51 1.13 -3.36 11.11
N THR A 52 2.36 -3.60 11.55
CA THR A 52 2.77 -3.45 12.96
C THR A 52 2.66 -1.99 13.41
N GLU A 53 3.10 -1.04 12.59
CA GLU A 53 2.94 0.40 12.84
C GLU A 53 1.46 0.80 12.94
N ALA A 54 0.62 0.30 12.03
CA ALA A 54 -0.82 0.57 12.05
C ALA A 54 -1.49 0.01 13.32
N VAL A 55 -1.15 -1.23 13.72
CA VAL A 55 -1.65 -1.85 14.95
C VAL A 55 -1.20 -1.06 16.18
N THR A 56 0.05 -0.60 16.21
CA THR A 56 0.60 0.21 17.30
C THR A 56 -0.11 1.56 17.40
N ARG A 57 -0.39 2.20 16.26
CA ARG A 57 -1.14 3.47 16.20
C ARG A 57 -2.59 3.32 16.63
N LEU A 58 -3.24 2.20 16.28
CA LEU A 58 -4.63 1.92 16.66
C LEU A 58 -4.76 1.51 18.12
N ASN A 59 -3.76 0.80 18.67
CA ASN A 59 -3.76 0.32 20.04
C ASN A 59 -2.56 0.88 20.83
N PRO A 60 -2.56 2.18 21.14
CA PRO A 60 -1.44 2.81 21.84
C PRO A 60 -1.24 2.29 23.27
N MET A 61 -2.26 1.64 23.86
CA MET A 61 -2.23 1.14 25.24
C MET A 61 -1.67 -0.30 25.39
N THR A 62 -1.54 -1.08 24.31
CA THR A 62 -0.99 -2.45 24.38
C THR A 62 0.54 -2.50 24.42
N ASN A 63 1.22 -1.36 24.21
CA ASN A 63 2.67 -1.26 24.39
C ASN A 63 3.03 -0.85 25.83
N CYS A 64 2.59 -1.66 26.81
CA CYS A 64 3.04 -1.57 28.18
C CYS A 64 3.77 -2.87 28.54
N ALA A 65 5.09 -2.86 28.29
CA ALA A 65 6.14 -3.80 28.71
C ALA A 65 6.04 -5.26 28.22
#